data_AF-C1G7I2-F1
#
_entry.id   AF-C1G7I2-F1
#
_cell.length_a   1.000
_cell.length_b   1.000
_cell.length_c   1.000
_cell.angle_alpha   90.00
_cell.angle_beta   90.00
_cell.angle_gamma   90.00
#
_symmetry.space_group_name_H-M   'P 1'
#
loop_
_entity.id
_entity.type
_entity.pdbx_description
1 polymer ?
#
loop_
_entity_poly.entity_id
_entity_poly.type
_entity_poly.pdbx_seq_one_letter_code
_entity_poly.pdbx_strand_id
1 'polypeptide(L)'
;MRPIYALFLLALGVNGQRYKSSFVNTARRDDPAPMQGEPPKTCPGELTQGFEFPHLIIPIDSTAPDKALGTSYNGTATPTISSIFNFDIPSSSKGMSCSLWFLFPQRNFLFKGDGAVKFSRLAKAATTNTSFANAPALKDQLLERKLSPGGNSNVTNFECPAAEKIAFRMDSVGSTELSYFQDSSSPP
;
A
#
# COMPACT_ATOMS: atom_id res chain seq x y z
N MET A 1 13.46 -21.52 12.84
CA MET A 1 12.12 -20.96 12.59
C MET A 1 12.32 -19.54 12.07
N ARG A 2 11.94 -19.25 10.82
CA ARG A 2 12.02 -17.89 10.30
C ARG A 2 10.87 -17.07 10.89
N PRO A 3 11.12 -15.92 11.53
CA PRO A 3 10.04 -15.04 11.93
C PRO A 3 9.41 -14.37 10.71
N ILE A 4 8.08 -14.42 10.61
CA ILE A 4 7.30 -13.76 9.57
C ILE A 4 6.74 -12.48 10.21
N TYR A 5 7.12 -11.32 9.68
CA TYR A 5 6.75 -10.01 10.21
C TYR A 5 5.83 -9.23 9.26
N ALA A 6 5.23 -8.14 9.77
CA ALA A 6 4.22 -7.34 9.08
C ALA A 6 4.84 -6.31 8.15
N LEU A 7 4.33 -6.20 6.92
CA LEU A 7 4.99 -5.46 5.86
C LEU A 7 3.97 -4.75 4.97
N PHE A 8 3.79 -3.45 5.17
CA PHE A 8 3.24 -2.57 4.14
C PHE A 8 4.37 -2.22 3.19
N LEU A 9 4.26 -2.59 1.91
CA LEU A 9 5.37 -2.52 0.97
C LEU A 9 4.93 -1.91 -0.34
N LEU A 10 5.85 -1.19 -0.96
CA LEU A 10 5.69 -0.71 -2.32
C LEU A 10 6.67 -1.48 -3.21
N ALA A 11 6.13 -2.33 -4.08
CA ALA A 11 6.91 -3.07 -5.06
C ALA A 11 7.24 -2.18 -6.26
N LEU A 12 8.50 -2.17 -6.68
CA LEU A 12 8.97 -1.54 -7.91
C LEU A 12 9.10 -2.64 -8.99
N GLY A 13 8.18 -2.63 -9.94
CA GLY A 13 8.14 -3.61 -11.02
C GLY A 13 8.84 -3.10 -12.28
N VAL A 14 9.91 -3.78 -12.68
CA VAL A 14 10.52 -3.66 -14.02
C VAL A 14 9.82 -4.59 -15.01
N ASN A 15 8.49 -4.58 -15.08
CA ASN A 15 7.80 -5.41 -16.06
C ASN A 15 7.36 -4.54 -17.25
N GLY A 16 7.86 -4.90 -18.43
CA GLY A 16 7.68 -4.20 -19.71
C GLY A 16 6.25 -4.20 -20.25
N GLN A 17 5.25 -4.10 -19.39
CA GLN A 17 3.90 -3.71 -19.78
C GLN A 17 3.83 -2.19 -19.71
N ARG A 18 4.26 -1.55 -20.79
CA ARG A 18 3.88 -0.16 -21.09
C ARG A 18 2.39 -0.02 -20.77
N TYR A 19 2.04 0.91 -19.89
CA TYR A 19 0.66 1.30 -19.64
C TYR A 19 0.02 1.71 -20.98
N LYS A 20 -0.64 0.76 -21.65
CA LYS A 20 -1.50 1.07 -22.79
C LYS A 20 -2.81 1.57 -22.21
N SER A 21 -2.89 2.90 -22.10
CA SER A 21 -4.15 3.61 -21.94
C SER A 21 -5.16 3.03 -22.95
N SER A 22 -6.23 2.43 -22.44
CA SER A 22 -7.25 1.81 -23.29
C SER A 22 -8.20 2.89 -23.79
N PHE A 23 -7.80 3.55 -24.86
CA PHE A 23 -8.70 4.32 -25.71
C PHE A 23 -8.43 4.00 -27.19
N VAL A 24 -9.53 3.79 -27.90
CA VAL A 24 -9.76 3.78 -29.36
C VAL A 24 -10.18 2.42 -29.97
N ASN A 25 -11.28 2.56 -30.71
CA ASN A 25 -12.23 1.65 -31.33
C ASN A 25 -11.76 0.82 -32.55
N THR A 26 -12.66 -0.12 -32.90
CA THR A 26 -13.01 -0.65 -34.24
C THR A 26 -12.07 -1.62 -34.96
N ALA A 27 -12.52 -2.87 -35.13
CA ALA A 27 -13.06 -3.45 -36.39
C ALA A 27 -12.89 -5.00 -36.43
N ARG A 28 -13.90 -5.70 -36.95
CA ARG A 28 -13.94 -7.16 -37.17
C ARG A 28 -12.99 -7.61 -38.30
N ARG A 29 -12.38 -8.80 -38.18
CA ARG A 29 -12.45 -9.96 -39.11
C ARG A 29 -11.55 -11.13 -38.65
N ASP A 30 -11.87 -12.31 -39.18
CA ASP A 30 -11.66 -13.72 -38.76
C ASP A 30 -10.24 -14.29 -38.51
N ASP A 31 -10.23 -15.41 -37.76
CA ASP A 31 -9.25 -16.50 -37.54
C ASP A 31 -7.97 -16.30 -36.67
N PRO A 32 -7.40 -17.36 -36.06
CA PRO A 32 -7.96 -18.52 -35.35
C PRO A 32 -7.58 -18.51 -33.85
N ALA A 33 -8.08 -19.48 -33.07
CA ALA A 33 -8.01 -19.55 -31.60
C ALA A 33 -6.65 -19.14 -30.97
N PRO A 34 -6.62 -18.27 -29.94
CA PRO A 34 -5.38 -17.91 -29.27
C PRO A 34 -4.95 -19.08 -28.40
N MET A 35 -3.75 -19.60 -28.67
CA MET A 35 -3.00 -20.40 -27.70
C MET A 35 -2.97 -19.60 -26.40
N GLN A 36 -3.61 -20.14 -25.36
CA GLN A 36 -3.50 -19.64 -24.01
C GLN A 36 -2.03 -19.82 -23.61
N GLY A 37 -1.24 -18.76 -23.77
CA GLY A 37 0.02 -18.65 -23.05
C GLY A 37 -0.34 -18.73 -21.57
N GLU A 38 0.08 -19.80 -20.91
CA GLU A 38 -0.01 -19.88 -19.45
C GLU A 38 0.53 -18.57 -18.88
N PRO A 39 -0.24 -17.83 -18.06
CA PRO A 39 0.31 -16.69 -17.37
C PRO A 39 1.54 -17.17 -16.59
N PRO A 40 2.65 -16.43 -16.60
CA PRO A 40 3.82 -16.79 -15.80
C PRO A 40 3.35 -17.08 -14.38
N LYS A 41 3.68 -18.27 -13.85
CA LYS A 41 3.48 -18.61 -12.43
C LYS A 41 4.48 -17.83 -11.58
N THR A 42 4.41 -16.49 -11.63
CA THR A 42 5.00 -15.66 -10.59
C THR A 42 3.99 -15.62 -9.46
N CYS A 43 4.35 -16.26 -8.34
CA CYS A 43 3.59 -16.20 -7.10
C CYS A 43 3.29 -14.72 -6.77
N PRO A 44 2.03 -14.30 -6.71
CA PRO A 44 1.69 -12.94 -6.34
C PRO A 44 1.99 -12.76 -4.85
N GLY A 45 3.18 -12.26 -4.52
CA GLY A 45 3.49 -11.86 -3.15
C GLY A 45 4.91 -12.11 -2.64
N GLU A 46 5.80 -12.78 -3.40
CA GLU A 46 7.22 -12.80 -2.98
C GLU A 46 7.92 -11.53 -3.46
N LEU A 47 7.97 -10.53 -2.58
CA LEU A 47 8.75 -9.32 -2.77
C LEU A 47 10.22 -9.61 -2.47
N THR A 48 10.86 -10.42 -3.31
CA THR A 48 12.23 -10.90 -3.04
C THR A 48 13.30 -9.82 -3.23
N GLN A 49 13.07 -8.86 -4.14
CA GLN A 49 13.94 -7.71 -4.43
C GLN A 49 13.13 -6.53 -4.99
N GLY A 50 13.66 -5.31 -4.89
CA GLY A 50 13.08 -4.13 -5.54
C GLY A 50 11.77 -3.64 -4.90
N PHE A 51 11.72 -3.57 -3.58
CA PHE A 51 10.59 -2.98 -2.85
C PHE A 51 11.09 -1.84 -1.94
N GLU A 52 10.20 -0.91 -1.64
CA GLU A 52 10.36 0.13 -0.64
C GLU A 52 9.46 -0.18 0.56
N PHE A 53 9.95 0.12 1.76
CA PHE A 53 9.16 0.10 2.99
C PHE A 53 8.86 1.54 3.44
N PRO A 54 7.89 1.77 4.33
CA PRO A 54 7.58 3.10 4.81
C PRO A 54 8.76 3.71 5.56
N HIS A 55 9.25 4.87 5.11
CA HIS A 55 10.32 5.61 5.80
C HIS A 55 9.78 6.58 6.87
N LEU A 56 8.46 6.81 6.90
CA LEU A 56 7.79 7.52 7.97
C LEU A 56 6.38 6.97 8.16
N ILE A 57 6.01 6.66 9.40
CA ILE A 57 4.65 6.30 9.77
C ILE A 57 4.13 7.35 10.75
N ILE A 58 3.03 8.02 10.43
CA ILE A 58 2.38 9.01 11.27
C ILE A 58 0.97 8.52 11.63
N PRO A 59 0.68 8.23 12.91
CA PRO A 59 -0.67 8.06 13.37
C PRO A 59 -1.36 9.43 13.50
N ILE A 60 -2.61 9.50 13.07
CA ILE A 60 -3.48 10.66 13.25
C ILE A 60 -4.77 10.23 13.95
N ASP A 61 -5.22 11.00 14.93
CA ASP A 61 -6.35 10.66 15.78
C ASP A 61 -7.46 11.70 15.63
N SER A 62 -8.63 11.25 15.18
CA SER A 62 -9.81 12.11 15.01
C SER A 62 -10.36 12.67 16.32
N THR A 63 -10.07 12.03 17.46
CA THR A 63 -10.50 12.49 18.80
C THR A 63 -9.61 13.59 19.37
N ALA A 64 -8.39 13.75 18.82
CA ALA A 64 -7.45 14.81 19.20
C ALA A 64 -6.89 15.48 17.93
N PRO A 65 -7.73 16.19 17.15
CA PRO A 65 -7.42 16.49 15.76
C PRO A 65 -6.23 17.43 15.55
N ASP A 66 -5.95 18.31 16.52
CA ASP A 66 -4.83 19.25 16.48
C ASP A 66 -3.53 18.65 17.04
N LYS A 67 -3.57 17.45 17.62
CA LYS A 67 -2.40 16.81 18.22
C LYS A 67 -1.62 16.03 17.15
N ALA A 68 -0.40 16.47 16.86
CA ALA A 68 0.56 15.64 16.15
C ALA A 68 1.12 14.57 17.09
N LEU A 69 0.90 13.31 16.76
CA LEU A 69 1.37 12.18 17.58
C LEU A 69 2.85 11.83 17.34
N GLY A 70 3.45 12.39 16.29
CA GLY A 70 4.84 12.14 15.91
C GLY A 70 5.01 10.83 15.14
N THR A 71 6.26 10.38 15.05
CA THR A 71 6.61 9.15 14.33
C THR A 71 6.20 7.91 15.11
N SER A 72 5.76 6.90 14.37
CA SER A 72 5.46 5.55 14.87
C SER A 72 6.30 4.51 14.13
N TYR A 73 6.49 3.34 14.75
CA TYR A 73 6.95 2.13 14.08
C TYR A 73 5.80 1.18 13.75
N ASN A 74 4.61 1.44 14.29
CA ASN A 74 3.43 0.62 14.07
C ASN A 74 2.49 1.26 13.06
N GLY A 75 1.96 0.45 12.15
CA GLY A 75 0.74 0.76 11.44
C GLY A 75 -0.46 0.46 12.33
N THR A 76 -1.33 1.45 12.50
CA THR A 76 -2.55 1.37 13.31
C THR A 76 -3.76 1.86 12.51
N ALA A 77 -4.85 1.10 12.55
CA ALA A 77 -6.16 1.48 12.03
C ALA A 77 -7.22 1.10 13.06
N THR A 78 -7.83 2.10 13.68
CA THR A 78 -9.01 1.96 14.56
C THR A 78 -10.10 2.90 14.05
N PRO A 79 -11.32 2.89 14.61
CA PRO A 79 -12.36 3.85 14.22
C PRO A 79 -11.96 5.33 14.38
N THR A 80 -10.93 5.62 15.20
CA THR A 80 -10.48 7.00 15.44
C THR A 80 -9.04 7.26 15.02
N ILE A 81 -8.19 6.22 14.96
CA ILE A 81 -6.78 6.35 14.61
C ILE A 81 -6.54 5.79 13.21
N SER A 82 -5.98 6.63 12.34
CA SER A 82 -5.50 6.23 11.02
C SER A 82 -3.98 6.32 10.98
N SER A 83 -3.34 5.56 10.10
CA SER A 83 -1.89 5.67 9.85
C SER A 83 -1.60 6.17 8.45
N ILE A 84 -0.68 7.13 8.36
CA ILE A 84 -0.12 7.62 7.10
C ILE A 84 1.30 7.05 6.96
N PHE A 85 1.58 6.45 5.80
CA PHE A 85 2.84 5.81 5.45
C PHE A 85 3.48 6.57 4.30
N ASN A 86 4.67 7.14 4.53
CA ASN A 86 5.46 7.76 3.47
C ASN A 86 6.45 6.75 2.88
N PHE A 87 6.62 6.80 1.57
CA PHE A 87 7.61 6.04 0.82
C PHE A 87 8.48 7.01 0.01
N ASP A 88 9.78 6.76 -0.02
CA ASP A 88 10.70 7.50 -0.90
C ASP A 88 10.92 6.69 -2.17
N ILE A 89 10.51 7.23 -3.31
CA ILE A 89 10.56 6.51 -4.58
C ILE A 89 11.91 6.77 -5.24
N PRO A 90 12.73 5.74 -5.50
CA PRO A 90 14.08 5.96 -6.03
C PRO A 90 14.02 6.52 -7.45
N SER A 91 14.98 7.36 -7.81
CA SER A 91 15.08 7.96 -9.15
C SER A 91 15.22 6.92 -10.27
N SER A 92 15.80 5.76 -9.96
CA SER A 92 15.95 4.62 -10.87
C SER A 92 14.61 4.00 -11.28
N SER A 93 13.51 4.28 -10.57
CA SER A 93 12.17 3.75 -10.88
C SER A 93 11.45 4.49 -12.01
N LYS A 94 12.11 5.43 -12.69
CA LYS A 94 11.50 6.22 -13.76
C LYS A 94 10.99 5.31 -14.90
N GLY A 95 9.70 5.42 -15.20
CA GLY A 95 9.03 4.60 -16.22
C GLY A 95 8.76 3.16 -15.80
N MET A 96 8.89 2.84 -14.49
CA MET A 96 8.49 1.57 -13.91
C MET A 96 7.07 1.65 -13.33
N SER A 97 6.45 0.48 -13.15
CA SER A 97 5.17 0.37 -12.46
C SER A 97 5.40 0.10 -10.97
N CYS A 98 4.72 0.85 -10.13
CA CYS A 98 4.69 0.70 -8.69
C CYS A 98 3.42 -0.05 -8.27
N SER A 99 3.53 -0.97 -7.31
CA SER A 99 2.39 -1.70 -6.75
C SER A 99 2.41 -1.59 -5.24
N LEU A 100 1.32 -1.11 -4.64
CA LEU A 100 1.18 -1.03 -3.19
C LEU A 100 0.58 -2.33 -2.67
N TRP A 101 1.30 -2.97 -1.74
CA TRP A 101 0.92 -4.22 -1.12
C TRP A 101 0.79 -4.06 0.39
N PHE A 102 -0.24 -4.67 0.95
CA PHE A 102 -0.38 -4.89 2.38
C PHE A 102 -0.20 -6.38 2.67
N LEU A 103 0.84 -6.73 3.44
CA LEU A 103 1.10 -8.09 3.89
C LEU A 103 0.74 -8.20 5.37
N PHE A 104 -0.36 -8.88 5.67
CA PHE A 104 -0.81 -9.06 7.04
C PHE A 104 0.04 -10.14 7.72
N PRO A 105 0.71 -9.85 8.84
CA PRO A 105 1.47 -10.84 9.59
C PRO A 105 0.62 -12.01 10.10
N GLN A 106 1.26 -13.17 10.34
CA GLN A 106 0.61 -14.31 10.98
C GLN A 106 0.61 -14.24 12.52
N ARG A 107 1.44 -13.38 13.11
CA ARG A 107 1.57 -13.18 14.58
C ARG A 107 2.09 -11.79 14.91
N ASN A 108 2.12 -11.43 16.20
CA ASN A 108 2.64 -10.16 16.71
C ASN A 108 1.88 -8.92 16.18
N PHE A 109 0.55 -9.00 16.22
CA PHE A 109 -0.36 -7.90 15.92
C PHE A 109 -1.49 -7.88 16.94
N LEU A 110 -2.15 -6.72 17.07
CA LEU A 110 -3.47 -6.60 17.67
C LEU A 110 -4.49 -6.49 16.54
N PHE A 111 -5.49 -7.37 16.52
CA PHE A 111 -6.54 -7.35 15.49
C PHE A 111 -7.87 -7.78 16.07
N LYS A 112 -8.89 -6.93 15.89
CA LYS A 112 -10.28 -7.18 16.24
C LYS A 112 -11.21 -6.54 15.20
N GLY A 113 -12.47 -6.95 15.23
CA GLY A 113 -13.51 -6.40 14.35
C GLY A 113 -13.63 -7.13 13.01
N ASP A 114 -14.19 -6.42 12.04
CA ASP A 114 -14.57 -6.96 10.73
C ASP A 114 -13.43 -7.08 9.71
N GLY A 115 -12.27 -6.47 9.97
CA GLY A 115 -11.14 -6.40 9.05
C GLY A 115 -11.31 -5.41 7.89
N ALA A 116 -12.41 -4.65 7.82
CA ALA A 116 -12.64 -3.67 6.78
C ALA A 116 -11.79 -2.41 6.98
N VAL A 117 -10.85 -2.19 6.05
CA VAL A 117 -10.04 -0.98 5.97
C VAL A 117 -10.15 -0.34 4.60
N LYS A 118 -9.91 0.97 4.55
CA LYS A 118 -9.78 1.73 3.31
C LYS A 118 -8.38 2.28 3.19
N PHE A 119 -7.82 2.19 1.99
CA PHE A 119 -6.58 2.85 1.65
C PHE A 119 -6.87 4.10 0.82
N SER A 120 -6.03 5.12 0.95
CA SER A 120 -6.08 6.32 0.09
C SER A 120 -4.68 6.80 -0.22
N ARG A 121 -4.46 7.35 -1.41
CA ARG A 121 -3.22 8.09 -1.73
C ARG A 121 -3.39 9.54 -1.34
N LEU A 122 -2.37 10.14 -0.74
CA LEU A 122 -2.39 11.55 -0.36
C LEU A 122 -1.72 12.43 -1.43
N ALA A 123 -2.13 13.70 -1.49
CA ALA A 123 -1.59 14.69 -2.42
C ALA A 123 -0.15 15.10 -2.09
N LYS A 124 0.26 14.96 -0.83
CA LYS A 124 1.60 15.24 -0.33
C LYS A 124 1.99 14.23 0.74
N ALA A 125 3.29 14.09 0.95
CA ALA A 125 3.83 13.32 2.05
C ALA A 125 3.47 13.94 3.41
N ALA A 126 3.30 13.10 4.44
CA ALA A 126 3.17 13.58 5.81
C ALA A 126 4.51 14.03 6.39
N THR A 127 4.47 14.77 7.49
CA THR A 127 5.64 15.18 8.28
C THR A 127 5.46 14.75 9.73
N THR A 128 6.50 14.88 10.56
CA THR A 128 6.40 14.57 12.01
C THR A 128 5.39 15.45 12.75
N ASN A 129 5.02 16.60 12.19
CA ASN A 129 4.03 17.52 12.75
C ASN A 129 2.62 17.32 12.16
N THR A 130 2.43 16.25 11.37
CA THR A 130 1.11 15.93 10.84
C THR A 130 0.19 15.43 11.94
N SER A 131 -0.99 16.03 12.03
CA SER A 131 -2.12 15.69 12.88
C SER A 131 -3.33 15.35 11.99
N PHE A 132 -4.46 14.99 12.59
CA PHE A 132 -5.68 14.74 11.82
C PHE A 132 -6.19 16.01 11.12
N ALA A 133 -6.13 17.17 11.80
CA ALA A 133 -6.61 18.45 11.29
C ALA A 133 -5.81 18.99 10.10
N ASN A 134 -4.49 18.70 10.05
CA ASN A 134 -3.60 19.19 9.00
C ASN A 134 -3.11 18.08 8.04
N ALA A 135 -3.70 16.89 8.12
CA ALA A 135 -3.33 15.77 7.26
C ALA A 135 -3.43 16.18 5.78
N PRO A 136 -2.46 15.78 4.92
CA PRO A 136 -2.53 16.09 3.51
C PRO A 136 -3.85 15.60 2.88
N ALA A 137 -4.40 16.42 1.98
CA ALA A 137 -5.64 16.07 1.27
C ALA A 137 -5.50 14.74 0.49
N LEU A 138 -6.61 14.05 0.31
CA LEU A 138 -6.65 12.83 -0.52
C LEU A 138 -6.40 13.22 -1.98
N LYS A 139 -5.49 12.48 -2.63
CA LYS A 139 -5.29 12.53 -4.09
C LYS A 139 -6.19 11.53 -4.78
N ASP A 140 -6.14 10.28 -4.32
CA ASP A 140 -6.93 9.17 -4.86
C ASP A 140 -7.57 8.42 -3.70
N GLN A 141 -8.89 8.22 -3.74
CA GLN A 141 -9.53 7.26 -2.85
C GLN A 141 -9.34 5.86 -3.46
N LEU A 142 -8.69 4.96 -2.72
CA LEU A 142 -8.50 3.59 -3.16
C LEU A 142 -9.62 2.71 -2.60
N LEU A 143 -9.66 1.48 -3.12
CA LEU A 143 -10.68 0.52 -2.76
C LEU A 143 -10.53 0.04 -1.31
N GLU A 144 -11.67 -0.26 -0.71
CA GLU A 144 -11.73 -0.99 0.55
C GLU A 144 -11.16 -2.40 0.40
N ARG A 145 -10.59 -2.89 1.49
CA ARG A 145 -10.02 -4.23 1.60
C ARG A 145 -10.48 -4.84 2.91
N LYS A 146 -10.82 -6.13 2.86
CA LYS A 146 -11.05 -6.93 4.05
C LYS A 146 -9.77 -7.67 4.38
N LEU A 147 -9.12 -7.24 5.46
CA LEU A 147 -7.86 -7.78 5.93
C LEU A 147 -8.09 -8.99 6.84
N SER A 148 -7.24 -10.00 6.68
CA SER A 148 -7.20 -11.18 7.54
C SER A 148 -5.76 -11.56 7.84
N PRO A 149 -5.43 -12.00 9.07
CA PRO A 149 -4.09 -12.45 9.42
C PRO A 149 -3.48 -13.44 8.43
N GLY A 150 -2.21 -13.24 8.07
CA GLY A 150 -1.50 -14.05 7.07
C GLY A 150 -1.90 -13.79 5.61
N GLY A 151 -2.86 -12.90 5.35
CA GLY A 151 -3.31 -12.55 4.02
C GLY A 151 -2.46 -11.45 3.35
N ASN A 152 -2.31 -11.55 2.04
CA ASN A 152 -1.64 -10.54 1.21
C ASN A 152 -2.68 -9.82 0.35
N SER A 153 -2.59 -8.50 0.25
CA SER A 153 -3.53 -7.67 -0.51
C SER A 153 -2.79 -6.69 -1.40
N ASN A 154 -2.98 -6.79 -2.72
CA ASN A 154 -2.64 -5.70 -3.63
C ASN A 154 -3.70 -4.59 -3.45
N VAL A 155 -3.23 -3.41 -3.04
CA VAL A 155 -4.07 -2.25 -2.82
C VAL A 155 -4.28 -1.48 -4.12
N THR A 156 -3.20 -1.20 -4.86
CA THR A 156 -3.26 -0.47 -6.13
C THR A 156 -1.98 -0.63 -6.94
N ASN A 157 -2.07 -0.41 -8.25
CA ASN A 157 -0.92 -0.31 -9.17
C ASN A 157 -0.94 1.06 -9.86
N PHE A 158 0.22 1.69 -10.02
CA PHE A 158 0.36 3.04 -10.56
C PHE A 158 1.76 3.27 -11.15
N GLU A 159 1.93 4.27 -12.00
CA GLU A 159 3.25 4.68 -12.50
C GLU A 159 4.11 5.23 -11.36
N CYS A 160 5.37 4.77 -11.26
CA CYS A 160 6.28 5.21 -10.22
C CYS A 160 6.64 6.70 -10.38
N PRO A 161 6.34 7.55 -9.38
CA PRO A 161 6.76 8.95 -9.37
C PRO A 161 8.22 9.02 -8.91
N ALA A 162 9.14 8.77 -9.83
CA ALA A 162 10.56 8.65 -9.54
C ALA A 162 11.13 9.92 -8.88
N ALA A 163 11.96 9.72 -7.85
CA ALA A 163 12.55 10.78 -7.03
C ALA A 163 11.54 11.62 -6.22
N GLU A 164 10.30 11.14 -6.04
CA GLU A 164 9.31 11.77 -5.18
C GLU A 164 9.10 11.00 -3.89
N LYS A 165 8.66 11.72 -2.85
CA LYS A 165 8.10 11.13 -1.64
C LYS A 165 6.58 11.09 -1.77
N ILE A 166 6.01 9.89 -1.63
CA ILE A 166 4.55 9.69 -1.69
C ILE A 166 4.01 9.19 -0.37
N ALA A 167 2.70 9.35 -0.15
CA ALA A 167 2.05 8.87 1.04
C ALA A 167 0.73 8.15 0.77
N PHE A 168 0.50 7.12 1.59
CA PHE A 168 -0.77 6.40 1.66
C PHE A 168 -1.32 6.44 3.07
N ARG A 169 -2.63 6.54 3.19
CA ARG A 169 -3.36 6.50 4.46
C ARG A 169 -4.15 5.19 4.54
N MET A 170 -4.15 4.57 5.71
CA MET A 170 -5.00 3.42 6.05
C MET A 170 -5.99 3.84 7.13
N ASP A 171 -7.27 3.66 6.84
CA ASP A 171 -8.42 3.97 7.69
C ASP A 171 -9.18 2.71 8.05
N SER A 172 -9.70 2.62 9.27
CA SER A 172 -10.79 1.68 9.58
C SER A 172 -12.10 2.26 9.03
N VAL A 173 -12.89 1.46 8.31
CA VAL A 173 -14.21 1.88 7.79
C VAL A 173 -15.38 1.16 8.46
N GLY A 174 -15.09 0.35 9.47
CA GLY A 174 -16.07 -0.38 10.25
C GLY A 174 -15.62 -0.49 11.70
N SER A 175 -15.59 -1.72 12.19
CA SER A 175 -15.20 -2.06 13.57
C SER A 175 -13.74 -2.49 13.71
N THR A 176 -12.95 -2.38 12.64
CA THR A 176 -11.56 -2.84 12.64
C THR A 176 -10.73 -2.06 13.65
N GLU A 177 -10.07 -2.80 14.52
CA GLU A 177 -8.96 -2.34 15.36
C GLU A 177 -7.75 -3.18 15.02
N LEU A 178 -6.79 -2.58 14.32
CA LEU A 178 -5.55 -3.18 13.88
C LEU A 178 -4.37 -2.36 14.40
N SER A 179 -3.38 -3.04 14.98
CA SER A 179 -2.05 -2.48 15.22
C SER A 179 -0.99 -3.53 14.97
N TYR A 180 0.02 -3.21 14.16
CA TYR A 180 1.12 -4.11 13.82
C TYR A 180 2.42 -3.32 13.73
N PHE A 181 3.55 -3.95 14.09
CA PHE A 181 4.87 -3.37 13.91
C PHE A 181 5.32 -3.49 12.47
N GLN A 182 5.70 -2.38 11.82
CA GLN A 182 6.29 -2.40 10.48
C GLN A 182 7.75 -2.76 10.61
N ASP A 183 8.11 -3.98 10.19
CA ASP A 183 9.52 -4.36 10.12
C ASP A 183 10.14 -3.81 8.83
N SER A 184 11.31 -3.20 8.96
CA SER A 184 12.15 -2.75 7.83
C SER A 184 13.26 -3.75 7.49
N SER A 185 13.38 -4.84 8.27
CA SER A 185 14.23 -5.98 7.91
C SER A 185 13.62 -6.72 6.72
N SER A 186 14.46 -7.23 5.81
CA SER A 186 14.04 -7.77 4.51
C SER A 186 12.78 -8.63 4.57
N PRO A 187 11.86 -8.50 3.59
CA PRO A 187 10.69 -9.35 3.47
C PRO A 187 11.10 -10.83 3.40
N PRO A 188 10.24 -11.73 3.90
CA PRO A 188 10.53 -13.15 4.08
C PRO A 188 10.84 -13.90 2.77
#